data_AF-A0A2V8LY45-F1
#
_entry.id   AF-A0A2V8LY45-F1
#
_cell.length_a   1.000
_cell.length_b   1.000
_cell.length_c   1.000
_cell.angle_alpha   90.00
_cell.angle_beta   90.00
_cell.angle_gamma   90.00
#
_symmetry.space_group_name_H-M   'P 1'
#
loop_
_entity.id
_entity.type
_entity.pdbx_description
1 polymer ?
#
loop_
_entity_poly.entity_id
_entity_poly.type
_entity_poly.pdbx_seq_one_letter_code
_entity_poly.pdbx_strand_id
1 'polypeptide(L)'
;MMKKLIVPICILLLSTTSFSQTRSRTAKRGTQSSKTQKVSAQPSAEAKTNGATRVADQIKNLTRFVYLLGGVAKGIEQVDEAARKNEASPAALQQNDQNKAVVKTSLRNVREGLDQLEVYFRGTPELEGYYLKLAGSASGAATAEDQAAGGHFDQAGRTLLGVVNRLTDVLLAMR
;
A
#
# COMPACT_ATOMS: atom_id res chain seq x y z
N MET A 1 -12.99 -30.09 -40.21
CA MET A 1 -13.04 -29.32 -41.47
C MET A 1 -14.43 -28.72 -41.61
N MET A 2 -14.54 -27.50 -42.15
CA MET A 2 -15.72 -26.61 -42.22
C MET A 2 -16.02 -25.83 -40.94
N LYS A 3 -16.30 -24.52 -40.93
CA LYS A 3 -16.31 -23.45 -41.96
C LYS A 3 -16.15 -22.14 -41.17
N LYS A 4 -15.23 -21.27 -41.59
CA LYS A 4 -15.10 -19.90 -41.07
C LYS A 4 -16.20 -19.04 -41.70
N LEU A 5 -16.90 -18.26 -40.89
CA LEU A 5 -17.84 -17.23 -41.35
C LEU A 5 -17.50 -15.94 -40.60
N ILE A 6 -16.93 -14.99 -41.36
CA ILE A 6 -16.70 -13.60 -40.99
C ILE A 6 -17.79 -12.80 -41.69
N VAL A 7 -18.58 -12.03 -40.93
CA VAL A 7 -19.35 -10.89 -41.44
C VAL A 7 -19.35 -9.80 -40.36
N PRO A 8 -18.75 -8.63 -40.60
CA PRO A 8 -18.88 -7.44 -39.76
C PRO A 8 -19.82 -6.43 -40.44
N ILE A 9 -20.89 -5.98 -39.77
CA ILE A 9 -21.70 -4.85 -40.24
C ILE A 9 -22.13 -3.99 -39.04
N CYS A 10 -21.71 -2.72 -39.13
CA CYS A 10 -22.10 -1.57 -38.32
C CYS A 10 -23.62 -1.37 -38.29
N ILE A 11 -24.15 -0.71 -37.23
CA ILE A 11 -25.03 0.47 -37.36
C ILE A 11 -25.25 1.10 -35.97
N LEU A 12 -25.09 2.42 -35.96
CA LEU A 12 -25.33 3.36 -34.88
C LEU A 12 -26.79 3.36 -34.41
N LEU A 13 -27.00 3.55 -33.11
CA LEU A 13 -28.20 4.22 -32.60
C LEU A 13 -27.80 5.24 -31.53
N LEU A 14 -27.93 6.51 -31.90
CA LEU A 14 -27.89 7.67 -31.02
C LEU A 14 -29.15 7.69 -30.14
N SER A 15 -29.00 8.02 -28.87
CA SER A 15 -30.10 8.46 -28.01
C SER A 15 -29.92 9.94 -27.70
N THR A 16 -30.55 10.80 -28.50
CA THR A 16 -30.69 12.22 -28.22
C THR A 16 -32.08 12.54 -27.67
N THR A 17 -32.09 13.49 -26.73
CA THR A 17 -33.20 14.35 -26.27
C THR A 17 -34.19 13.79 -25.24
N SER A 18 -34.29 14.51 -24.11
CA SER A 18 -35.55 15.18 -23.77
C SER A 18 -35.31 16.37 -22.83
N PHE A 19 -35.86 17.51 -23.27
CA PHE A 19 -36.06 18.77 -22.55
C PHE A 19 -37.29 18.68 -21.64
N SER A 20 -37.24 19.31 -20.46
CA SER A 20 -38.34 19.96 -19.71
C SER A 20 -37.88 20.18 -18.27
N GLN A 21 -38.14 21.26 -17.54
CA GLN A 21 -39.13 22.32 -17.69
C GLN A 21 -38.67 23.53 -16.85
N THR A 22 -38.88 24.72 -17.40
CA THR A 22 -38.74 26.01 -16.73
C THR A 22 -39.83 26.19 -15.67
N ARG A 23 -39.46 26.55 -14.44
CA ARG A 23 -40.36 27.34 -13.59
C ARG A 23 -39.61 28.32 -12.71
N SER A 24 -39.49 29.53 -13.23
CA SER A 24 -39.15 30.74 -12.51
C SER A 24 -40.24 31.06 -11.50
N ARG A 25 -39.88 31.19 -10.22
CA ARG A 25 -40.66 31.95 -9.24
C ARG A 25 -39.72 32.88 -8.47
N THR A 26 -39.72 34.12 -8.92
CA THR A 26 -39.28 35.29 -8.16
C THR A 26 -40.23 35.52 -6.99
N ALA A 27 -39.68 35.60 -5.76
CA ALA A 27 -40.01 36.57 -4.71
C ALA A 27 -39.69 36.01 -3.31
N LYS A 28 -38.68 36.56 -2.64
CA LYS A 28 -38.85 37.54 -1.54
C LYS A 28 -37.49 37.86 -0.92
N ARG A 29 -37.20 39.15 -0.90
CA ARG A 29 -36.09 39.79 -0.19
C ARG A 29 -36.32 39.64 1.31
N GLY A 30 -35.62 38.70 1.93
CA GLY A 30 -35.44 38.62 3.37
C GLY A 30 -33.97 38.86 3.67
N THR A 31 -33.66 40.01 4.26
CA THR A 31 -32.37 40.28 4.90
C THR A 31 -32.21 39.33 6.08
N GLN A 32 -31.71 38.13 5.81
CA GLN A 32 -31.16 37.26 6.82
C GLN A 32 -29.66 37.47 6.79
N SER A 33 -29.16 38.09 7.86
CA SER A 33 -27.74 38.18 8.18
C SER A 33 -27.11 36.82 7.96
N SER A 34 -26.37 36.70 6.86
CA SER A 34 -25.54 35.55 6.57
C SER A 34 -24.46 35.55 7.64
N LYS A 35 -24.70 34.83 8.74
CA LYS A 35 -23.61 34.17 9.44
C LYS A 35 -22.86 33.44 8.34
N THR A 36 -21.71 33.96 7.97
CA THR A 36 -20.73 33.27 7.15
C THR A 36 -20.41 31.99 7.91
N GLN A 37 -21.18 30.95 7.62
CA GLN A 37 -20.90 29.60 8.03
C GLN A 37 -19.59 29.31 7.32
N LYS A 38 -18.51 29.32 8.10
CA LYS A 38 -17.15 29.00 7.67
C LYS A 38 -17.25 27.66 6.94
N VAL A 39 -17.28 27.70 5.61
CA VAL A 39 -17.32 26.52 4.76
C VAL A 39 -15.97 25.82 4.96
N SER A 40 -16.00 24.88 5.91
CA SER A 40 -15.24 23.63 5.92
C SER A 40 -13.87 23.66 5.23
N ALA A 41 -12.84 24.03 5.99
CA ALA A 41 -11.48 23.52 5.75
C ALA A 41 -11.34 22.01 6.09
N GLN A 42 -12.46 21.26 6.09
CA GLN A 42 -12.57 19.91 6.66
C GLN A 42 -12.09 18.78 5.75
N PRO A 43 -12.37 18.74 4.43
CA PRO A 43 -12.01 17.59 3.60
C PRO A 43 -10.49 17.37 3.50
N SER A 44 -9.71 18.45 3.35
CA SER A 44 -8.26 18.36 3.19
C SER A 44 -7.51 18.06 4.49
N ALA A 45 -7.95 18.65 5.61
CA ALA A 45 -7.39 18.35 6.92
C ALA A 45 -7.66 16.89 7.32
N GLU A 46 -8.88 16.41 7.07
CA GLU A 46 -9.26 15.02 7.34
C GLU A 46 -8.50 14.02 6.46
N ALA A 47 -8.40 14.28 5.14
CA ALA A 47 -7.62 13.45 4.23
C ALA A 47 -6.14 13.35 4.65
N LYS A 48 -5.53 14.48 5.04
CA LYS A 48 -4.16 14.54 5.57
C LYS A 48 -4.03 13.71 6.85
N THR A 49 -4.92 13.89 7.83
CA THR A 49 -4.90 13.11 9.08
C THR A 49 -5.07 11.61 8.84
N ASN A 50 -5.98 11.21 7.94
CA ASN A 50 -6.20 9.82 7.58
C ASN A 50 -4.98 9.22 6.88
N GLY A 51 -4.38 9.94 5.93
CA GLY A 51 -3.13 9.51 5.27
C GLY A 51 -1.99 9.35 6.26
N ALA A 52 -1.79 10.33 7.16
CA ALA A 52 -0.76 10.27 8.20
C ALA A 52 -0.96 9.07 9.14
N THR A 53 -2.21 8.78 9.51
CA THR A 53 -2.55 7.63 10.36
C THR A 53 -2.17 6.32 9.68
N ARG A 54 -2.52 6.14 8.40
CA ARG A 54 -2.16 4.94 7.62
C ARG A 54 -0.65 4.76 7.50
N VAL A 55 0.10 5.84 7.24
CA VAL A 55 1.57 5.81 7.20
C VAL A 55 2.13 5.40 8.56
N ALA A 56 1.63 5.99 9.65
CA ALA A 56 2.07 5.67 11.01
C ALA A 56 1.81 4.20 11.38
N ASP A 57 0.68 3.63 10.95
CA ASP A 57 0.37 2.23 11.20
C ASP A 57 1.30 1.29 10.42
N GLN A 58 1.65 1.63 9.17
CA GLN A 58 2.67 0.88 8.43
C GLN A 58 4.03 0.94 9.13
N ILE A 59 4.46 2.11 9.61
CA ILE A 59 5.72 2.23 10.39
C ILE A 59 5.70 1.30 11.61
N LYS A 60 4.61 1.30 12.39
CA LYS A 60 4.50 0.42 13.57
C LYS A 60 4.57 -1.06 13.20
N ASN A 61 3.95 -1.44 12.09
CA ASN A 61 3.90 -2.82 11.64
C ASN A 61 5.28 -3.27 11.14
N LEU A 62 5.93 -2.47 10.27
CA LEU A 62 7.25 -2.77 9.75
C LEU A 62 8.30 -2.79 10.87
N THR A 63 8.31 -1.82 11.79
CA THR A 63 9.30 -1.80 12.88
C THR A 63 9.17 -3.02 13.79
N ARG A 64 7.94 -3.46 14.11
CA ARG A 64 7.71 -4.69 14.87
C ARG A 64 8.18 -5.92 14.10
N PHE A 65 7.87 -5.98 12.81
CA PHE A 65 8.31 -7.08 11.95
C PHE A 65 9.84 -7.16 11.88
N VAL A 66 10.54 -6.05 11.62
CA VAL A 66 12.00 -6.02 11.51
C VAL A 66 12.67 -6.41 12.83
N TYR A 67 12.13 -5.97 13.97
CA TYR A 67 12.64 -6.36 15.29
C TYR A 67 12.58 -7.89 15.48
N LEU A 68 11.45 -8.52 15.15
CA LEU A 68 11.28 -9.97 15.25
C LEU A 68 12.13 -10.72 14.22
N LEU A 69 12.23 -10.19 12.99
CA LEU A 69 13.00 -10.77 11.90
C LEU A 69 14.47 -10.91 12.27
N GLY A 70 15.07 -9.93 12.98
CA GLY A 70 16.48 -10.01 13.37
C GLY A 70 16.83 -11.26 14.18
N GLY A 71 15.95 -11.68 15.10
CA GLY A 71 16.13 -12.92 15.87
C GLY A 71 15.93 -14.18 15.02
N VAL A 72 14.89 -14.18 14.19
CA VAL A 72 14.53 -15.34 13.34
C VAL A 72 15.57 -15.56 12.23
N ALA A 73 16.05 -14.50 11.58
CA ALA A 73 17.03 -14.57 10.50
C ALA A 73 18.34 -15.23 10.96
N LYS A 74 18.86 -14.83 12.13
CA LYS A 74 20.05 -15.45 12.71
C LYS A 74 19.84 -16.93 13.01
N GLY A 75 18.67 -17.30 13.53
CA GLY A 75 18.31 -18.70 13.77
C GLY A 75 18.27 -19.51 12.48
N ILE A 76 17.72 -18.93 11.40
CA ILE A 76 17.69 -19.55 10.07
C ILE A 76 19.12 -19.80 9.56
N GLU A 77 20.00 -18.79 9.63
CA GLU A 77 21.39 -18.91 9.19
C GLU A 77 22.16 -19.99 9.94
N GLN A 78 21.96 -20.09 11.26
CA GLN A 78 22.59 -21.11 12.10
C GLN A 78 22.16 -22.53 11.71
N VAL A 79 20.86 -22.74 11.49
CA VAL A 79 20.36 -24.06 11.06
C VAL A 79 20.81 -24.37 9.64
N ASP A 80 20.87 -23.39 8.74
CA ASP A 80 21.35 -23.58 7.37
C ASP A 80 22.84 -23.92 7.30
N GLU A 81 23.66 -23.35 8.20
CA GLU A 81 25.06 -23.72 8.35
C GLU A 81 25.22 -25.15 8.91
N ALA A 82 24.47 -25.50 9.95
CA ALA A 82 24.47 -26.86 10.50
C ALA A 82 23.97 -27.89 9.47
N ALA A 83 22.97 -27.54 8.66
CA ALA A 83 22.45 -28.38 7.58
C ALA A 83 23.54 -28.66 6.53
N ARG A 84 24.30 -27.63 6.13
CA ARG A 84 25.43 -27.78 5.19
C ARG A 84 26.54 -28.69 5.72
N LYS A 85 26.69 -28.79 7.04
CA LYS A 85 27.64 -29.69 7.71
C LYS A 85 27.07 -31.08 8.02
N ASN A 86 25.80 -31.33 7.71
CA ASN A 86 25.06 -32.54 8.13
C ASN A 86 24.95 -32.70 9.65
N GLU A 87 24.96 -31.58 10.38
CA GLU A 87 24.90 -31.51 11.85
C GLU A 87 23.49 -31.14 12.36
N ALA A 88 22.59 -30.72 11.48
CA ALA A 88 21.21 -30.36 11.84
C ALA A 88 20.32 -31.59 12.02
N SER A 89 19.52 -31.61 13.09
CA SER A 89 18.51 -32.65 13.29
C SER A 89 17.33 -32.48 12.33
N PRO A 90 16.59 -33.55 11.98
CA PRO A 90 15.41 -33.46 11.13
C PRO A 90 14.34 -32.48 11.66
N ALA A 91 14.16 -32.43 12.98
CA ALA A 91 13.23 -31.49 13.62
C ALA A 91 13.68 -30.02 13.46
N ALA A 92 15.00 -29.75 13.58
CA ALA A 92 15.53 -28.41 13.37
C ALA A 92 15.36 -27.95 11.91
N LEU A 93 15.58 -28.84 10.94
CA LEU A 93 15.37 -28.56 9.52
C LEU A 93 13.90 -28.21 9.24
N GLN A 94 12.96 -29.02 9.75
CA GLN A 94 11.54 -28.77 9.56
C GLN A 94 11.10 -27.43 10.17
N GLN A 95 11.54 -27.11 11.38
CA GLN A 95 11.22 -25.82 12.01
C GLN A 95 11.81 -24.65 11.23
N ASN A 96 13.02 -24.82 10.70
CA ASN A 96 13.68 -23.80 9.89
C ASN A 96 12.92 -23.52 8.58
N ASP A 97 12.43 -24.56 7.90
CA ASP A 97 11.60 -24.40 6.71
C ASP A 97 10.28 -23.67 7.00
N GLN A 98 9.65 -23.96 8.14
CA GLN A 98 8.47 -23.22 8.60
C GLN A 98 8.79 -21.74 8.87
N ASN A 99 9.89 -21.46 9.57
CA ASN A 99 10.33 -20.09 9.85
C ASN A 99 10.56 -19.32 8.54
N LYS A 100 11.26 -19.92 7.57
CA LYS A 100 11.47 -19.33 6.24
C LYS A 100 10.15 -19.03 5.54
N ALA A 101 9.19 -19.96 5.56
CA ALA A 101 7.88 -19.78 4.94
C ALA A 101 7.08 -18.64 5.58
N VAL A 102 7.10 -18.55 6.92
CA VAL A 102 6.44 -17.48 7.67
C VAL A 102 7.06 -16.11 7.34
N VAL A 103 8.39 -16.02 7.28
CA VAL A 103 9.09 -14.78 6.94
C VAL A 103 8.75 -14.33 5.52
N LYS A 104 8.81 -15.24 4.53
CA LYS A 104 8.45 -14.95 3.13
C LYS A 104 7.01 -14.46 3.01
N THR A 105 6.07 -15.13 3.68
CA THR A 105 4.66 -14.72 3.69
C THR A 105 4.48 -13.34 4.33
N SER A 106 5.20 -13.07 5.42
CA SER A 106 5.12 -11.77 6.11
C SER A 106 5.66 -10.64 5.23
N LEU A 107 6.75 -10.87 4.50
CA LEU A 107 7.30 -9.90 3.54
C LEU A 107 6.32 -9.58 2.41
N ARG A 108 5.66 -10.60 1.85
CA ARG A 108 4.61 -10.41 0.86
C ARG A 108 3.47 -9.54 1.41
N ASN A 109 3.01 -9.81 2.62
CA ASN A 109 1.95 -9.03 3.26
C ASN A 109 2.37 -7.57 3.50
N VAL A 110 3.65 -7.34 3.84
CA VAL A 110 4.22 -5.98 3.95
C VAL A 110 4.19 -5.28 2.60
N ARG A 111 4.64 -5.94 1.52
CA ARG A 111 4.59 -5.37 0.16
C ARG A 111 3.17 -5.00 -0.23
N GLU A 112 2.21 -5.90 -0.05
CA GLU A 112 0.80 -5.66 -0.38
C GLU A 112 0.20 -4.49 0.43
N GLY A 113 0.54 -4.37 1.73
CA GLY A 113 0.10 -3.25 2.56
C GLY A 113 0.66 -1.91 2.09
N LEU A 114 1.89 -1.89 1.57
CA LEU A 114 2.51 -0.69 1.01
C LEU A 114 1.98 -0.35 -0.38
N ASP A 115 1.71 -1.36 -1.22
CA ASP A 115 1.04 -1.16 -2.51
C ASP A 115 -0.32 -0.50 -2.30
N GLN A 116 -1.12 -0.99 -1.34
CA GLN A 116 -2.41 -0.39 -0.99
C GLN A 116 -2.26 1.04 -0.47
N LEU A 117 -1.22 1.32 0.31
CA LEU A 117 -0.93 2.67 0.80
C LEU A 117 -0.59 3.62 -0.36
N GLU A 118 0.26 3.19 -1.28
CA GLU A 118 0.63 3.96 -2.47
C GLU A 118 -0.59 4.24 -3.37
N VAL A 119 -1.44 3.25 -3.59
CA VAL A 119 -2.71 3.41 -4.34
C VAL A 119 -3.63 4.42 -3.65
N TYR A 120 -3.79 4.33 -2.33
CA TYR A 120 -4.60 5.28 -1.57
C TYR A 120 -4.10 6.73 -1.71
N PHE A 121 -2.79 6.95 -1.58
CA PHE A 121 -2.20 8.28 -1.73
C PHE A 121 -2.33 8.82 -3.15
N ARG A 122 -2.14 7.97 -4.16
CA ARG A 122 -2.33 8.37 -5.56
C ARG A 122 -3.79 8.70 -5.89
N GLY A 123 -4.74 7.98 -5.29
CA GLY A 123 -6.18 8.16 -5.49
C GLY A 123 -6.81 9.29 -4.70
N THR A 124 -6.06 9.95 -3.79
CA THR A 124 -6.55 11.02 -2.93
C THR A 124 -5.89 12.34 -3.34
N PRO A 125 -6.58 13.27 -4.03
CA PRO A 125 -5.98 14.50 -4.55
C PRO A 125 -5.24 15.33 -3.50
N GLU A 126 -5.77 15.38 -2.27
CA GLU A 126 -5.16 16.12 -1.16
C GLU A 126 -3.84 15.51 -0.68
N LEU A 127 -3.50 14.29 -1.10
CA LEU A 127 -2.29 13.57 -0.74
C LEU A 127 -1.25 13.48 -1.86
N GLU A 128 -1.54 14.03 -3.06
CA GLU A 128 -0.69 13.91 -4.24
C GLU A 128 0.74 14.43 -3.99
N GLY A 129 0.88 15.56 -3.28
CA GLY A 129 2.18 16.12 -2.91
C GLY A 129 3.02 15.23 -1.98
N TYR A 130 2.38 14.34 -1.20
CA TYR A 130 3.05 13.39 -0.32
C TYR A 130 3.34 12.06 -1.03
N TYR A 131 2.53 11.70 -2.03
CA TYR A 131 2.71 10.49 -2.81
C TYR A 131 4.12 10.39 -3.42
N LEU A 132 4.69 11.49 -3.93
CA LEU A 132 6.05 11.49 -4.50
C LEU A 132 7.12 11.03 -3.50
N LYS A 133 6.94 11.31 -2.20
CA LYS A 133 7.85 10.86 -1.13
C LYS A 133 7.59 9.42 -0.75
N LEU A 134 6.33 8.99 -0.79
CA LEU A 134 5.90 7.63 -0.49
C LEU A 134 6.28 6.63 -1.57
N ALA A 135 6.27 7.04 -2.84
CA ALA A 135 6.49 6.19 -4.00
C ALA A 135 7.78 5.39 -3.89
N GLY A 136 7.69 4.10 -4.21
CA GLY A 136 8.80 3.16 -4.13
C GLY A 136 8.94 2.49 -2.76
N SER A 137 8.07 2.78 -1.80
CA SER A 137 7.99 2.02 -0.54
C SER A 137 7.64 0.56 -0.81
N ALA A 138 6.65 0.31 -1.67
CA ALA A 138 6.25 -1.04 -2.04
C ALA A 138 7.33 -1.77 -2.85
N SER A 139 8.04 -1.06 -3.74
CA SER A 139 9.20 -1.61 -4.46
C SER A 139 10.36 -1.99 -3.53
N GLY A 140 10.60 -1.21 -2.47
CA GLY A 140 11.56 -1.57 -1.43
C GLY A 140 11.18 -2.86 -0.70
N ALA A 141 9.89 -3.04 -0.39
CA ALA A 141 9.40 -4.29 0.20
C ALA A 141 9.45 -5.48 -0.78
N ALA A 142 9.19 -5.26 -2.07
CA ALA A 142 9.38 -6.29 -3.10
C ALA A 142 10.85 -6.74 -3.19
N THR A 143 11.79 -5.80 -3.16
CA THR A 143 13.23 -6.12 -3.09
C THR A 143 13.55 -6.98 -1.85
N ALA A 144 12.96 -6.68 -0.70
CA ALA A 144 13.15 -7.48 0.51
C ALA A 144 12.52 -8.88 0.39
N GLU A 145 11.36 -9.00 -0.26
CA GLU A 145 10.71 -10.28 -0.59
C GLU A 145 11.64 -11.15 -1.47
N ASP A 146 12.22 -10.57 -2.53
CA ASP A 146 13.16 -11.25 -3.43
C ASP A 146 14.44 -11.70 -2.70
N GLN A 147 14.99 -10.85 -1.83
CA GLN A 147 16.15 -11.18 -1.00
C GLN A 147 15.86 -12.40 -0.10
N ALA A 148 14.70 -12.42 0.56
CA ALA A 148 14.28 -13.56 1.38
C ALA A 148 13.99 -14.81 0.53
N ALA A 149 13.46 -14.65 -0.69
CA ALA A 149 13.29 -15.76 -1.63
C ALA A 149 14.64 -16.44 -1.94
N GLY A 150 15.70 -15.64 -2.09
CA GLY A 150 17.09 -16.09 -2.24
C GLY A 150 17.80 -16.55 -0.95
N GLY A 151 17.11 -16.55 0.20
CA GLY A 151 17.68 -16.95 1.49
C GLY A 151 18.46 -15.85 2.22
N HIS A 152 18.45 -14.62 1.72
CA HIS A 152 19.15 -13.47 2.32
C HIS A 152 18.24 -12.72 3.33
N PHE A 153 17.88 -13.38 4.43
CA PHE A 153 16.90 -12.86 5.40
C PHE A 153 17.39 -11.63 6.18
N ASP A 154 18.67 -11.59 6.58
CA ASP A 154 19.25 -10.39 7.22
C ASP A 154 19.23 -9.18 6.28
N GLN A 155 19.61 -9.40 5.02
CA GLN A 155 19.59 -8.36 3.99
C GLN A 155 18.17 -7.83 3.74
N ALA A 156 17.17 -8.72 3.70
CA ALA A 156 15.76 -8.35 3.59
C ALA A 156 15.34 -7.41 4.73
N GLY A 157 15.73 -7.71 5.97
CA GLY A 157 15.47 -6.85 7.13
C GLY A 157 16.11 -5.47 7.00
N ARG A 158 17.37 -5.39 6.53
CA ARG A 158 18.06 -4.12 6.30
C ARG A 158 17.40 -3.28 5.22
N THR A 159 16.95 -3.91 4.14
CA THR A 159 16.20 -3.23 3.07
C THR A 159 14.92 -2.61 3.62
N LEU A 160 14.18 -3.32 4.49
CA LEU A 160 12.98 -2.80 5.12
C LEU A 160 13.24 -1.60 6.06
N LEU A 161 14.41 -1.48 6.68
CA LEU A 161 14.76 -0.28 7.44
C LEU A 161 14.76 0.98 6.55
N GLY A 162 15.20 0.85 5.30
CA GLY A 162 15.10 1.93 4.31
C GLY A 162 13.65 2.33 4.02
N VAL A 163 12.74 1.35 3.96
CA VAL A 163 11.30 1.60 3.79
C VAL A 163 10.73 2.31 5.02
N VAL A 164 11.09 1.88 6.24
CA VAL A 164 10.66 2.54 7.49
C VAL A 164 11.11 4.00 7.53
N ASN A 165 12.34 4.30 7.13
CA ASN A 165 12.85 5.67 7.07
C ASN A 165 12.03 6.52 6.07
N ARG A 166 11.78 6.00 4.87
CA ARG A 166 10.95 6.69 3.87
C ARG A 166 9.54 6.99 4.39
N LEU A 167 8.88 6.01 5.01
CA LEU A 167 7.56 6.23 5.61
C LEU A 167 7.61 7.28 6.71
N THR A 168 8.67 7.30 7.51
CA THR A 168 8.89 8.29 8.55
C THR A 168 9.03 9.69 7.96
N ASP A 169 9.77 9.85 6.87
CA ASP A 169 9.92 11.12 6.15
C ASP A 169 8.59 11.62 5.56
N VAL A 170 7.77 10.70 5.03
CA VAL A 170 6.40 11.02 4.59
C VAL A 170 5.59 11.54 5.77
N LEU A 171 5.61 10.83 6.90
CA LEU A 171 4.87 11.23 8.09
C LEU A 171 5.31 12.61 8.61
N LEU A 172 6.61 12.91 8.57
CA LEU A 172 7.14 14.23 8.93
C LEU A 172 6.68 15.32 7.98
N ALA A 173 6.64 15.04 6.67
CA ALA A 173 6.13 15.99 5.68
C ALA A 173 4.63 16.31 5.85
N MET A 174 3.88 15.41 6.47
CA MET A 174 2.45 15.56 6.75
C MET A 174 2.15 16.24 8.10
N ARG A 175 3.16 16.62 8.87
CA ARG A 175 2.95 17.42 10.09
C ARG A 175 2.69 18.89 9.77
#